data_AF-A0A291PJB9-F1
#
_entry.id   AF-A0A291PJB9-F1
#
_cell.length_a   1.000
_cell.length_b   1.000
_cell.length_c   1.000
_cell.angle_alpha   90.00
_cell.angle_beta   90.00
_cell.angle_gamma   90.00
#
_symmetry.space_group_name_H-M   'P 1'
#
loop_
_entity.id
_entity.type
_entity.pdbx_description
1 polymer ?
#
loop_
_entity_poly.entity_id
_entity_poly.type
_entity_poly.pdbx_seq_one_letter_code
_entity_poly.pdbx_strand_id
1 'polypeptide(L)'
;MNTAIWEEGKKCLNKECSGYIVMDYPDGGCSCHINPPCSRCTSSFLVCNTCGEQEPEDEAPYVPVMAGRSIGWGISELYCKNPSKDLGNGKRIYDYDYDSSSGSTMAYKGKYEGPVTPQDIIDALGVGTFGKRGPFLTGDKTRGSFTYTKITD
;
A
#
# COMPACT_ATOMS: atom_id res chain seq x y z
N MET A 1 23.54 -7.16 21.08
CA MET A 1 22.37 -7.49 21.93
C MET A 1 21.87 -8.83 21.43
N ASN A 2 21.86 -9.86 22.29
CA ASN A 2 21.28 -11.15 21.95
C ASN A 2 19.75 -10.94 21.97
N THR A 3 19.13 -10.84 20.80
CA THR A 3 17.67 -10.82 20.70
C THR A 3 17.18 -12.22 21.02
N ALA A 4 16.74 -12.42 22.26
CA ALA A 4 16.11 -13.66 22.66
C ALA A 4 14.78 -13.76 21.90
N ILE A 5 14.64 -14.76 21.03
CA ILE A 5 13.46 -14.92 20.17
C ILE A 5 12.44 -15.75 20.94
N TRP A 6 11.33 -15.13 21.30
CA TRP A 6 10.14 -15.82 21.80
C TRP A 6 9.30 -16.26 20.60
N GLU A 7 9.12 -17.57 20.44
CA GLU A 7 8.31 -18.16 19.37
C GLU A 7 7.77 -19.50 19.85
N GLU A 8 6.51 -19.79 19.56
CA GLU A 8 5.86 -21.05 19.94
C GLU A 8 6.65 -22.26 19.43
N GLY A 9 6.83 -23.25 20.30
CA GLY A 9 7.59 -24.47 20.02
C GLY A 9 9.12 -24.33 20.17
N LYS A 10 9.67 -23.14 20.43
CA LYS A 10 11.09 -22.99 20.77
C LYS A 10 11.38 -23.50 22.18
N LYS A 11 12.66 -23.83 22.41
CA LYS A 11 13.15 -24.14 23.76
C LYS A 11 13.09 -22.89 24.63
N CYS A 12 12.86 -23.09 25.92
CA CYS A 12 12.97 -22.04 26.91
C CYS A 12 14.34 -21.32 26.80
N LEU A 13 14.32 -20.00 26.95
CA LEU A 13 15.52 -19.17 26.89
C LEU A 13 16.36 -19.30 28.17
N ASN A 14 15.75 -19.75 29.26
CA ASN A 14 16.46 -20.12 30.48
C ASN A 14 17.27 -21.42 30.25
N LYS A 15 18.59 -21.31 30.36
CA LYS A 15 19.52 -22.43 30.13
C LYS A 15 19.35 -23.60 31.10
N GLU A 16 18.73 -23.35 32.25
CA GLU A 16 18.45 -24.37 33.27
C GLU A 16 17.07 -25.02 33.10
N CYS A 17 16.27 -24.56 32.12
CA CYS A 17 14.95 -25.08 31.83
C CYS A 17 14.96 -25.89 30.53
N SER A 18 14.42 -27.12 30.57
CA SER A 18 14.24 -27.98 29.40
C SER A 18 12.85 -27.87 28.75
N GLY A 19 12.09 -26.84 29.11
CA GLY A 19 10.73 -26.61 28.62
C GLY A 19 10.65 -25.99 27.23
N TYR A 20 9.42 -25.80 26.76
CA TYR A 20 9.12 -25.19 25.47
C TYR A 20 8.18 -23.99 25.64
N ILE A 21 8.31 -23.02 24.74
CA ILE A 21 7.43 -21.87 24.67
C ILE A 21 6.10 -22.29 24.04
N VAL A 22 4.99 -21.92 24.67
CA VAL A 22 3.63 -22.18 24.22
C VAL A 22 2.81 -20.88 24.28
N MET A 23 1.76 -20.79 23.47
CA MET A 23 0.78 -19.72 23.62
C MET A 23 -0.12 -20.01 24.81
N ASP A 24 -0.08 -19.15 25.82
CA ASP A 24 -1.03 -19.17 26.94
C ASP A 24 -2.22 -18.25 26.64
N TYR A 25 -3.42 -18.76 26.93
CA TYR A 25 -4.66 -18.02 26.71
C TYR A 25 -5.42 -17.89 28.04
N PRO A 26 -5.90 -16.69 28.39
CA PRO A 26 -6.67 -16.49 29.60
C PRO A 26 -7.96 -17.31 29.57
N ASP A 27 -8.38 -17.81 30.73
CA ASP A 27 -9.55 -18.68 30.88
C ASP A 27 -10.80 -18.14 30.17
N GLY A 28 -11.55 -19.03 29.51
CA GLY A 28 -12.78 -18.71 28.77
C GLY A 28 -12.73 -19.08 27.29
N GLY A 29 -13.76 -18.71 26.53
CA GLY A 29 -13.84 -18.94 25.07
C GLY A 29 -13.44 -17.71 24.25
N CYS A 30 -13.07 -17.89 22.97
CA CYS A 30 -12.94 -16.76 22.04
C CYS A 30 -14.34 -16.31 21.63
N SER A 31 -14.57 -15.00 21.74
CA SER A 31 -15.80 -14.33 21.29
C SER A 31 -15.52 -13.44 20.08
N CYS A 32 -14.49 -13.76 19.31
CA CYS A 32 -13.97 -12.94 18.21
C CYS A 32 -15.04 -12.64 17.13
N HIS A 33 -16.03 -13.52 16.98
CA HIS A 33 -17.16 -13.32 16.05
C HIS A 33 -18.26 -12.40 16.59
N ILE A 34 -18.32 -12.19 17.90
CA ILE A 34 -19.35 -11.36 18.56
C ILE A 34 -18.76 -9.99 18.94
N ASN A 35 -17.51 -9.96 19.38
CA ASN A 35 -16.82 -8.74 19.81
C ASN A 35 -15.33 -8.77 19.39
N PRO A 36 -15.03 -8.48 18.11
CA PRO A 36 -13.65 -8.35 17.64
C PRO A 36 -13.05 -6.97 17.99
N PRO A 37 -11.79 -6.89 18.45
CA PRO A 37 -10.95 -8.00 18.90
C PRO A 37 -11.36 -8.49 20.31
N CYS A 38 -11.34 -9.80 20.56
CA CYS A 38 -11.76 -10.34 21.86
C CYS A 38 -10.59 -10.39 22.85
N SER A 39 -10.91 -10.23 24.15
CA SER A 39 -9.92 -10.23 25.24
C SER A 39 -9.05 -11.47 25.27
N ARG A 40 -9.61 -12.66 24.98
CA ARG A 40 -8.83 -13.90 24.94
C ARG A 40 -7.72 -13.88 23.89
N CYS A 41 -7.94 -13.23 22.74
CA CYS A 41 -6.94 -13.14 21.68
C CYS A 41 -5.98 -11.97 21.86
N THR A 42 -6.43 -10.87 22.45
CA THR A 42 -5.59 -9.69 22.69
C THR A 42 -4.74 -9.81 23.96
N SER A 43 -5.04 -10.78 24.82
CA SER A 43 -4.36 -11.02 26.09
C SER A 43 -3.75 -12.43 26.16
N SER A 44 -3.38 -12.99 25.01
CA SER A 44 -2.59 -14.23 24.93
C SER A 44 -1.11 -13.91 24.86
N PHE A 45 -0.28 -14.67 25.58
CA PHE A 45 1.16 -14.42 25.69
C PHE A 45 1.97 -15.69 25.44
N LEU A 46 3.21 -15.54 25.01
CA LEU A 46 4.15 -16.66 24.93
C LEU A 46 4.70 -16.97 26.34
N VAL A 47 4.53 -18.20 26.81
CA VAL A 47 4.95 -18.65 28.15
C VAL A 47 5.70 -19.97 28.05
N CYS A 48 6.71 -20.19 28.87
CA CYS A 48 7.33 -21.50 29.01
C CYS A 48 6.44 -22.46 29.80
N ASN A 49 6.10 -23.61 29.22
CA ASN A 49 5.26 -24.63 29.85
C ASN A 49 5.86 -25.33 31.08
N THR A 50 7.10 -25.03 31.45
CA THR A 50 7.82 -25.70 32.54
C THR A 50 8.20 -24.73 33.66
N CYS A 51 8.89 -23.63 33.35
CA CYS A 51 9.30 -22.65 34.35
C CYS A 51 8.32 -21.47 34.50
N GLY A 52 7.34 -21.33 33.60
CA GLY A 52 6.36 -20.24 33.64
C GLY A 52 6.90 -18.87 33.23
N GLU A 53 8.14 -18.77 32.74
CA GLU A 53 8.66 -17.51 32.20
C GLU A 53 7.82 -17.06 30.99
N GLN A 54 7.37 -15.81 31.03
CA GLN A 54 6.56 -15.18 29.99
C GLN A 54 7.41 -14.22 29.15
N GLU A 55 7.06 -14.09 27.87
CA GLU A 55 7.59 -13.05 26.99
C GLU A 55 7.38 -11.67 27.65
N PRO A 56 8.44 -10.86 27.78
CA PRO A 56 8.30 -9.53 28.34
C PRO A 56 7.32 -8.73 27.48
N GLU A 57 6.37 -8.05 28.13
CA GLU A 57 5.56 -7.01 27.51
C GLU A 57 6.46 -5.80 27.22
N ASP A 58 7.30 -5.93 26.20
CA ASP A 58 7.95 -4.77 25.63
C ASP A 58 6.83 -3.98 24.93
N GLU A 59 6.50 -2.80 25.47
CA GLU A 59 5.77 -1.81 24.70
C GLU A 59 6.51 -1.70 23.37
N ALA A 60 5.87 -2.15 22.28
CA ALA A 60 6.40 -1.93 20.94
C ALA A 60 6.83 -0.47 20.92
N PRO A 61 8.13 -0.18 20.70
CA PRO A 61 8.67 1.15 20.97
C PRO A 61 7.74 2.14 20.31
N TYR A 62 7.21 3.09 21.10
CA TYR A 62 6.29 4.10 20.60
C TYR A 62 6.93 4.71 19.36
N VAL A 63 6.51 4.23 18.21
CA VAL A 63 6.69 4.90 16.94
C VAL A 63 5.58 5.92 16.99
N PRO A 64 5.87 7.22 17.20
CA PRO A 64 4.82 8.20 17.04
C PRO A 64 4.12 7.88 15.73
N VAL A 65 2.80 8.03 15.70
CA VAL A 65 2.05 7.94 14.43
C VAL A 65 2.54 9.04 13.44
N MET A 66 3.49 9.89 13.87
CA MET A 66 4.30 10.86 13.12
C MET A 66 5.80 10.48 12.96
N ALA A 67 6.31 9.40 13.57
CA ALA A 67 7.44 8.63 13.07
C ALA A 67 6.87 7.42 12.33
N GLY A 68 6.10 7.72 11.27
CA GLY A 68 6.21 6.88 10.11
C GLY A 68 7.69 6.60 9.93
N ARG A 69 8.03 5.31 9.74
CA ARG A 69 9.30 4.95 9.09
C ARG A 69 9.62 6.10 8.13
N SER A 70 10.86 6.54 8.13
CA SER A 70 11.45 7.12 6.92
C SER A 70 11.43 6.07 5.79
N ILE A 71 10.23 5.56 5.44
CA ILE A 71 9.77 5.39 4.08
C ILE A 71 9.90 6.81 3.53
N GLY A 72 11.14 7.13 3.14
CA GLY A 72 11.71 8.46 3.26
C GLY A 72 10.88 9.56 2.60
N TRP A 73 11.29 10.79 2.83
CA TRP A 73 10.88 11.94 2.02
C TRP A 73 10.92 11.69 0.49
N GLY A 74 11.59 10.63 0.00
CA GLY A 74 11.54 10.18 -1.39
C GLY A 74 10.44 9.17 -1.77
N ILE A 75 9.75 8.52 -0.82
CA ILE A 75 8.77 7.44 -1.10
C ILE A 75 7.34 7.98 -1.16
N SER A 76 7.01 9.02 -0.38
CA SER A 76 5.84 9.87 -0.65
C SER A 76 5.95 10.49 -2.06
N GLU A 77 7.13 10.99 -2.45
CA GLU A 77 7.36 11.46 -3.82
C GLU A 77 7.24 10.36 -4.87
N LEU A 78 7.59 9.10 -4.58
CA LEU A 78 7.47 7.99 -5.54
C LEU A 78 6.04 7.48 -5.68
N TYR A 79 5.24 7.48 -4.60
CA TYR A 79 3.82 7.09 -4.64
C TYR A 79 2.90 8.24 -5.12
N CYS A 80 3.29 9.49 -4.91
CA CYS A 80 2.54 10.68 -5.34
C CYS A 80 3.04 11.27 -6.67
N LYS A 81 4.03 10.65 -7.32
CA LYS A 81 4.42 11.03 -8.68
C LYS A 81 3.36 10.52 -9.64
N ASN A 82 2.49 11.44 -10.04
CA ASN A 82 1.51 11.19 -11.07
C ASN A 82 2.19 10.58 -12.31
N PRO A 83 1.56 9.57 -12.94
CA PRO A 83 2.17 8.80 -14.01
C PRO A 83 2.63 9.69 -15.17
N SER A 84 3.70 9.26 -15.83
CA SER A 84 4.22 9.92 -17.01
C SER A 84 4.66 8.90 -18.05
N LYS A 85 4.44 9.21 -19.32
CA LYS A 85 4.89 8.42 -20.46
C LYS A 85 5.67 9.30 -21.42
N ASP A 86 6.88 8.87 -21.73
CA ASP A 86 7.64 9.38 -22.87
C ASP A 86 7.07 8.76 -24.15
N LEU A 87 6.71 9.60 -25.11
CA LEU A 87 6.13 9.22 -26.39
C LEU A 87 7.20 9.21 -27.51
N GLY A 88 8.45 9.52 -27.17
CA GLY A 88 9.57 9.65 -28.11
C GLY A 88 9.55 10.98 -28.86
N ASN A 89 10.65 11.30 -29.56
CA ASN A 89 10.77 12.51 -30.39
C ASN A 89 10.49 13.83 -29.65
N GLY A 90 10.85 13.90 -28.35
CA GLY A 90 10.61 15.07 -27.51
C GLY A 90 9.14 15.27 -27.10
N LYS A 91 8.28 14.26 -27.31
CA LYS A 91 6.87 14.26 -26.92
C LYS A 91 6.71 13.52 -25.59
N ARG A 92 5.98 14.08 -24.64
CA ARG A 92 5.73 13.47 -23.34
C ARG A 92 4.34 13.81 -22.84
N ILE A 93 3.69 12.85 -22.19
CA ILE A 93 2.57 13.11 -21.28
C ILE A 93 3.00 12.85 -19.84
N TYR A 94 2.54 13.68 -18.92
CA TYR A 94 2.95 13.61 -17.53
C TYR A 94 1.88 14.19 -16.62
N ASP A 95 2.01 13.91 -15.33
CA ASP A 95 1.14 14.48 -14.31
C ASP A 95 -0.34 14.21 -14.62
N TYR A 96 -0.64 12.99 -15.08
CA TYR A 96 -1.99 12.61 -15.48
C TYR A 96 -2.63 11.67 -14.47
N ASP A 97 -3.92 11.84 -14.24
CA ASP A 97 -4.73 10.98 -13.37
C ASP A 97 -5.92 10.42 -14.16
N TYR A 98 -6.57 9.38 -13.64
CA TYR A 98 -7.78 8.82 -14.21
C TYR A 98 -8.93 8.83 -13.20
N ASP A 99 -10.09 9.29 -13.67
CA ASP A 99 -11.34 9.28 -12.94
C ASP A 99 -12.23 8.16 -13.49
N SER A 100 -12.55 7.19 -12.63
CA SER A 100 -13.45 6.06 -12.91
C SER A 100 -14.79 6.19 -12.16
N SER A 101 -15.22 7.41 -11.84
CA SER A 101 -16.48 7.66 -11.11
C SER A 101 -17.73 7.16 -11.83
N SER A 102 -17.68 7.00 -13.15
CA SER A 102 -18.71 6.33 -13.93
C SER A 102 -18.26 4.90 -14.23
N GLY A 103 -19.08 3.92 -13.83
CA GLY A 103 -18.78 2.49 -14.02
C GLY A 103 -18.40 2.10 -15.45
N SER A 104 -18.82 2.88 -16.45
CA SER A 104 -18.59 2.59 -17.87
C SER A 104 -17.69 3.63 -18.58
N THR A 105 -17.01 4.53 -17.85
CA THR A 105 -16.05 5.45 -18.45
C THR A 105 -14.84 5.71 -17.58
N MET A 106 -13.66 5.80 -18.20
CA MET A 106 -12.42 6.15 -17.54
C MET A 106 -11.86 7.44 -18.17
N ALA A 107 -11.90 8.54 -17.43
CA ALA A 107 -11.50 9.86 -17.90
C ALA A 107 -10.08 10.21 -17.41
N TYR A 108 -9.13 10.29 -18.34
CA TYR A 108 -7.76 10.70 -18.12
C TYR A 108 -7.61 12.22 -18.27
N LYS A 109 -6.97 12.87 -17.31
CA LYS A 109 -6.66 14.31 -17.33
C LYS A 109 -5.19 14.49 -16.97
N GLY A 110 -4.43 15.23 -17.77
CA GLY A 110 -3.01 15.45 -17.49
C GLY A 110 -2.37 16.54 -18.33
N LYS A 111 -1.04 16.60 -18.31
CA LYS A 111 -0.22 17.57 -19.06
C LYS A 111 0.56 16.90 -20.18
N TYR A 112 0.94 17.71 -21.17
CA TYR A 112 1.80 17.28 -22.26
C TYR A 112 2.90 18.29 -22.55
N GLU A 113 4.01 17.79 -23.09
CA GLU A 113 5.17 18.56 -23.54
C GLU A 113 5.66 18.03 -24.89
N GLY A 114 6.10 18.92 -25.78
CA GLY A 114 6.43 18.63 -27.16
C GLY A 114 5.23 18.71 -28.12
N PRO A 115 5.46 18.43 -29.41
CA PRO A 115 4.42 18.45 -30.45
C PRO A 115 3.52 17.21 -30.35
N VAL A 116 2.82 17.06 -29.22
CA VAL A 116 1.92 15.93 -28.94
C VAL A 116 0.64 16.09 -29.75
N THR A 117 0.29 15.04 -30.49
CA THR A 117 -0.95 14.98 -31.27
C THR A 117 -2.01 14.16 -30.53
N PRO A 118 -3.29 14.34 -30.89
CA PRO A 118 -4.37 13.49 -30.37
C PRO A 118 -4.11 11.99 -30.56
N GLN A 119 -3.50 11.61 -31.68
CA GLN A 119 -3.20 10.21 -31.97
C GLN A 119 -2.13 9.66 -31.03
N ASP A 120 -1.08 10.43 -30.72
CA ASP A 120 -0.03 9.98 -29.79
C ASP A 120 -0.62 9.65 -28.39
N ILE A 121 -1.63 10.41 -27.94
CA ILE A 121 -2.33 10.14 -26.66
C ILE A 121 -3.16 8.86 -26.75
N ILE A 122 -3.85 8.64 -27.87
CA ILE A 122 -4.63 7.43 -28.10
C ILE A 122 -3.72 6.20 -28.14
N ASP A 123 -2.57 6.29 -28.82
CA ASP A 123 -1.62 5.19 -28.91
C ASP A 123 -0.97 4.91 -27.55
N ALA A 124 -0.70 5.95 -26.76
CA ALA A 124 -0.11 5.83 -25.43
C ALA A 124 -1.06 5.26 -24.37
N LEU A 125 -2.32 5.70 -24.38
CA LEU A 125 -3.30 5.32 -23.36
C LEU A 125 -4.17 4.16 -23.83
N GLY A 126 -4.34 3.93 -25.12
CA GLY A 126 -5.20 2.90 -25.70
C GLY A 126 -6.66 3.33 -25.85
N VAL A 127 -7.43 2.55 -26.60
CA VAL A 127 -8.88 2.75 -26.80
C VAL A 127 -9.65 1.87 -25.79
N GLY A 128 -10.77 2.39 -25.26
CA GLY A 128 -11.65 1.60 -24.40
C GLY A 128 -12.43 0.55 -25.21
N THR A 129 -13.00 -0.45 -24.51
CA THR A 129 -13.76 -1.56 -25.11
C THR A 129 -14.87 -1.08 -26.05
N PHE A 130 -15.59 -0.02 -25.66
CA PHE A 130 -16.69 0.55 -26.44
C PHE A 130 -16.29 1.85 -27.16
N GLY A 131 -15.00 2.12 -27.29
CA GLY A 131 -14.45 3.28 -27.97
C GLY A 131 -13.95 4.37 -27.02
N LYS A 132 -14.07 5.62 -27.47
CA LYS A 132 -13.41 6.78 -26.86
C LYS A 132 -14.16 8.09 -27.11
N ARG A 133 -13.90 9.08 -26.26
CA ARG A 133 -14.26 10.51 -26.45
C ARG A 133 -13.01 11.37 -26.27
N GLY A 134 -12.83 12.36 -27.14
CA GLY A 134 -11.56 13.09 -27.24
C GLY A 134 -10.46 12.25 -27.93
N PRO A 135 -9.17 12.59 -27.77
CA PRO A 135 -8.61 13.50 -26.76
C PRO A 135 -8.70 14.98 -27.15
N PHE A 136 -8.97 15.82 -26.15
CA PHE A 136 -8.98 17.27 -26.26
C PHE A 136 -7.68 17.82 -25.71
N LEU A 137 -6.97 18.59 -26.53
CA LEU A 137 -5.74 19.28 -26.16
C LEU A 137 -6.06 20.75 -25.92
N THR A 138 -5.63 21.27 -24.77
CA THR A 138 -5.79 22.67 -24.38
C THR A 138 -4.40 23.25 -24.09
N GLY A 139 -4.07 24.41 -24.66
CA GLY A 139 -2.76 25.05 -24.50
C GLY A 139 -2.04 25.28 -25.82
N ASP A 140 -0.73 25.50 -25.75
CA ASP A 140 0.13 25.74 -26.90
C ASP A 140 0.49 24.44 -27.62
N LYS A 141 0.91 24.53 -28.88
CA LYS A 141 1.34 23.37 -29.70
C LYS A 141 2.49 22.56 -29.11
N THR A 142 3.18 23.08 -28.10
CA THR A 142 4.34 22.46 -27.47
C THR A 142 4.15 22.13 -26.00
N ARG A 143 3.16 22.73 -25.30
CA ARG A 143 2.89 22.47 -23.87
C ARG A 143 1.44 22.79 -23.56
N GLY A 144 0.80 21.92 -22.79
CA GLY A 144 -0.59 22.14 -22.40
C GLY A 144 -1.15 21.02 -21.53
N SER A 145 -2.47 20.96 -21.46
CA SER A 145 -3.22 19.91 -20.80
C SER A 145 -4.05 19.09 -21.79
N PHE A 146 -4.31 17.84 -21.44
CA PHE A 146 -5.17 16.97 -22.23
C PHE A 146 -6.30 16.38 -21.39
N THR A 147 -7.42 16.09 -22.04
CA THR A 147 -8.52 15.30 -21.49
C THR A 147 -8.88 14.20 -22.48
N TYR A 148 -8.89 12.96 -22.01
CA TYR A 148 -9.18 11.78 -22.83
C TYR A 148 -10.09 10.82 -22.08
N THR A 149 -11.19 10.39 -22.68
CA THR A 149 -12.12 9.46 -22.03
C THR A 149 -12.19 8.16 -22.80
N LYS A 150 -11.88 7.05 -22.12
CA LYS A 150 -12.14 5.70 -22.61
C LYS A 150 -13.55 5.29 -22.21
N ILE A 151 -14.26 4.62 -23.10
CA ILE A 151 -15.55 4.01 -22.79
C ILE A 151 -15.29 2.53 -22.51
N THR A 152 -15.55 2.11 -21.28
CA THR A 152 -15.32 0.75 -20.75
C THR A 152 -16.65 0.14 -20.33
N ASP A 153 -16.65 -1.15 -19.98
CA ASP A 153 -17.83 -1.84 -19.41
C ASP A 153 -18.04 -1.40 -17.96
#